data_AF-A0A7X5ECY9-F1
#
_entry.id   AF-A0A7X5ECY9-F1
#
_cell.length_a   1.000
_cell.length_b   1.000
_cell.length_c   1.000
_cell.angle_alpha   90.00
_cell.angle_beta   90.00
_cell.angle_gamma   90.00
#
_symmetry.space_group_name_H-M   'P 1'
#
loop_
_entity.id
_entity.type
_entity.pdbx_description
1 polymer ?
#
loop_
_entity_poly.entity_id
_entity_poly.type
_entity_poly.pdbx_seq_one_letter_code
_entity_poly.pdbx_strand_id
1 'polypeptide(L)' 'MEFRKIKFADLIPASYNPRKKLKPGDKEYQKIKNSITEFGYVEPVIVNSDMTIIGGHQ' A
#
# COMPACT_ATOMS: atom_id res chain seq x y z
N MET A 1 -2.42 -14.09 -12.26
CA MET A 1 -2.74 -12.97 -11.34
C MET A 1 -4.05 -13.31 -10.67
N GLU A 2 -4.12 -13.25 -9.34
CA GLU A 2 -5.29 -13.59 -8.54
C GLU A 2 -5.58 -12.44 -7.58
N PHE A 3 -6.87 -12.12 -7.39
CA PHE A 3 -7.31 -11.16 -6.39
C PHE A 3 -7.82 -11.89 -5.15
N ARG A 4 -7.26 -11.54 -3.99
CA ARG A 4 -7.64 -12.12 -2.70
C ARG A 4 -7.70 -11.05 -1.63
N LYS A 5 -8.60 -11.24 -0.65
CA LYS A 5 -8.64 -10.42 0.56
C LYS A 5 -7.67 -11.02 1.58
N ILE A 6 -6.70 -10.23 2.01
CA ILE A 6 -5.67 -10.62 2.99
C ILE A 6 -5.75 -9.61 4.14
N LYS A 7 -5.41 -10.03 5.36
CA LYS A 7 -5.23 -9.06 6.44
C LYS A 7 -3.97 -8.25 6.15
N PHE A 8 -4.05 -6.94 6.34
CA PHE A 8 -2.90 -6.05 6.15
C PHE A 8 -1.69 -6.45 7.01
N ALA A 9 -1.94 -6.98 8.21
CA ALA A 9 -0.89 -7.44 9.14
C ALA A 9 -0.08 -8.63 8.62
N ASP A 10 -0.57 -9.36 7.61
CA ASP A 10 0.14 -10.51 7.03
C ASP A 10 1.12 -10.08 5.93
N LEU A 11 1.13 -8.80 5.55
CA LEU A 11 1.98 -8.28 4.47
C LEU A 11 3.39 -7.97 4.97
N ILE A 12 4.39 -8.32 4.15
CA ILE A 12 5.81 -8.09 4.44
C ILE A 12 6.28 -6.89 3.61
N PRO A 13 6.68 -5.76 4.24
CA PRO A 13 7.28 -4.65 3.50
C PRO A 13 8.57 -5.07 2.81
N ALA A 14 8.79 -4.68 1.55
CA ALA A 14 10.07 -4.93 0.90
C ALA A 14 11.20 -4.16 1.58
N SER A 15 12.26 -4.87 1.98
CA SER A 15 13.47 -4.29 2.58
C SER A 15 14.19 -3.32 1.64
N TYR A 16 14.03 -3.52 0.33
CA TYR A 16 14.62 -2.71 -0.74
C TYR A 16 13.71 -1.58 -1.23
N ASN A 17 12.56 -1.32 -0.60
CA ASN A 17 11.65 -0.26 -1.05
C ASN A 17 12.35 1.12 -0.99
N PRO A 18 12.62 1.77 -2.15
CA PRO A 18 13.38 3.01 -2.19
C PRO A 18 12.55 4.23 -1.80
N ARG A 19 11.23 4.07 -1.61
CA ARG A 19 10.33 5.18 -1.31
C ARG A 19 10.52 5.70 0.10
N LYS A 20 10.42 7.02 0.24
CA LYS A 20 10.34 7.67 1.53
C LYS A 20 9.04 7.24 2.22
N LYS A 21 9.13 6.91 3.51
CA LYS A 21 7.93 6.69 4.33
C LYS A 21 7.18 8.00 4.46
N LEU A 22 5.95 8.02 3.95
CA LEU A 22 5.05 9.16 4.09
C LEU A 22 4.65 9.33 5.55
N LYS A 23 4.61 10.59 5.97
CA LYS A 23 4.14 11.02 7.28
C LYS A 23 2.79 11.71 7.14
N PRO A 24 1.96 11.74 8.19
CA PRO A 24 0.68 12.44 8.16
C PRO A 24 0.76 13.93 7.76
N GLY A 25 1.88 14.61 7.99
CA GLY A 25 2.07 15.99 7.55
C GLY A 25 2.34 16.16 6.05
N ASP A 26 2.66 15.08 5.33
CA ASP A 26 3.05 15.15 3.94
C ASP A 26 1.83 15.38 3.03
N LYS A 27 1.98 16.28 2.06
CA LYS A 27 0.90 16.59 1.09
C LYS A 27 0.44 15.35 0.32
N GLU A 28 1.36 14.45 0.00
CA GLU A 28 1.05 13.20 -0.70
C GLU A 28 0.24 12.24 0.18
N TYR A 29 0.61 12.10 1.45
CA TYR A 29 -0.16 11.32 2.42
C TYR A 29 -1.62 11.79 2.48
N GLN A 30 -1.82 13.11 2.61
CA GLN A 30 -3.17 13.68 2.69
C GLN A 30 -3.96 13.46 1.40
N LYS A 31 -3.32 13.55 0.22
CA LYS A 31 -3.97 13.24 -1.05
C LYS A 31 -4.46 11.79 -1.12
N ILE A 32 -3.61 10.83 -0.75
CA ILE A 32 -3.96 9.40 -0.75
C ILE A 32 -5.09 9.15 0.26
N LYS A 33 -4.97 9.66 1.48
CA LYS A 33 -6.00 9.56 2.52
C LYS A 33 -7.34 10.09 2.04
N ASN A 34 -7.36 11.27 1.43
CA ASN A 34 -8.60 11.89 0.93
C ASN A 34 -9.20 11.05 -0.21
N SER A 35 -8.37 10.57 -1.13
CA SER A 35 -8.81 9.69 -2.23
C SER A 35 -9.44 8.39 -1.71
N ILE A 36 -8.82 7.74 -0.72
CA ILE A 36 -9.37 6.51 -0.13
C ILE A 36 -10.67 6.80 0.63
N THR A 37 -10.77 7.95 1.29
CA THR A 37 -11.99 8.33 2.02
C THR A 37 -13.16 8.58 1.07
N GLU A 38 -12.90 9.28 -0.05
CA GLU A 38 -13.93 9.65 -1.02
C GLU A 38 -14.33 8.47 -1.92
N PHE A 39 -13.36 7.71 -2.43
CA PHE A 39 -13.58 6.71 -3.47
C PHE A 39 -13.42 5.26 -2.98
N GLY A 40 -12.99 5.06 -1.74
CA GLY A 40 -12.61 3.75 -1.24
C GLY A 40 -11.25 3.28 -1.78
N TYR A 41 -10.94 2.01 -1.52
CA TYR A 41 -9.68 1.40 -1.94
C TYR A 41 -9.83 0.72 -3.31
N VAL A 42 -9.31 1.37 -4.36
CA VAL A 42 -9.56 0.99 -5.76
C VAL A 42 -8.36 0.32 -6.44
N GLU A 43 -7.15 0.46 -5.89
CA GLU A 43 -5.91 -0.10 -6.45
C GLU A 43 -5.30 -1.11 -5.46
N PRO A 44 -5.36 -2.42 -5.73
CA PRO A 44 -4.85 -3.45 -4.83
C PRO A 44 -3.33 -3.42 -4.64
N VAL A 45 -2.87 -3.74 -3.43
CA VAL A 45 -1.44 -4.00 -3.14
C VAL A 45 -0.99 -5.23 -3.92
N ILE A 46 0.13 -5.12 -4.61
CA ILE A 46 0.73 -6.23 -5.36
C ILE A 46 1.77 -6.89 -4.45
N VAL A 47 1.66 -8.20 -4.29
CA VAL A 47 2.54 -9.00 -3.43
C VAL A 47 3.04 -10.24 -4.16
N ASN A 48 4.22 -10.71 -3.77
CA ASN A 48 4.72 -12.02 -4.13
C ASN A 48 4.00 -13.14 -3.34
N SER A 49 4.29 -14.39 -3.67
CA SER A 49 3.72 -15.57 -3.00
C SER A 49 4.06 -15.64 -1.51
N ASP A 50 5.18 -15.04 -1.10
CA ASP A 50 5.67 -14.92 0.27
C ASP A 50 5.08 -13.72 1.03
N MET A 51 4.11 -13.01 0.46
CA MET A 51 3.50 -11.79 0.99
C MET A 51 4.39 -10.55 0.98
N THR A 52 5.57 -10.59 0.35
CA THR A 52 6.41 -9.41 0.16
C THR A 52 5.73 -8.43 -0.79
N ILE A 53 5.49 -7.20 -0.33
CA ILE A 53 4.91 -6.12 -1.14
C ILE A 53 5.90 -5.75 -2.25
N ILE A 54 5.43 -5.77 -3.50
CA ILE A 54 6.19 -5.32 -4.68
C ILE A 54 5.57 -4.08 -5.34
N GLY A 55 4.34 -3.70 -4.95
CA GLY A 55 3.67 -2.48 -5.41
C GLY A 55 2.60 -2.00 -4.42
N GLY A 56 2.41 -0.68 -4.33
CA GLY A 56 1.43 -0.07 -3.39
C GLY A 56 1.97 0.19 -1.98
N HIS A 57 3.22 0.64 -1.86
CA HIS A 57 3.90 0.89 -0.57
C HIS A 57 3.52 2.22 0.13
N GLN A 58 2.86 3.14 -0.57
CA GLN A 58 2.60 4.51 -0.11
C GLN A 58 1.55 4.62 1.00
#